data_AF-A0A8X6IIT0-F1
#
_entry.id   AF-A0A8X6IIT0-F1
#
_cell.length_a   1.000
_cell.length_b   1.000
_cell.length_c   1.000
_cell.angle_alpha   90.00
_cell.angle_beta   90.00
_cell.angle_gamma   90.00
#
_symmetry.space_group_name_H-M   'P 1'
#
loop_
_entity.id
_entity.type
_entity.pdbx_description
1 polymer ?
#
loop_
_entity_poly.entity_id
_entity_poly.type
_entity_poly.pdbx_seq_one_letter_code
_entity_poly.pdbx_strand_id
1 'polypeptide(L)'
;MSINDESNEQHFINNSVGTSLIPNVSYNDCNQFSIKIITYNSYDFSTQMELVCEKCKKNHAFTSLREKPCRKCDINTKLTSAFLAIERGHAALETFSAILGIPCMDRTMFSKCLENLCNKNENAKAELQQISRDHVRRANLDSHLDLV
;
A
#
# COMPACT_ATOMS: atom_id res chain seq x y z
N MET A 1 -9.25 -38.09 14.18
CA MET A 1 -10.14 -36.97 13.80
C MET A 1 -9.50 -36.26 12.63
N SER A 2 -10.28 -36.08 11.58
CA SER A 2 -9.85 -35.76 10.23
C SER A 2 -9.25 -34.37 10.11
N ILE A 3 -8.30 -34.28 9.17
CA ILE A 3 -7.56 -33.13 8.67
C ILE A 3 -8.53 -31.96 8.47
N ASN A 4 -8.32 -30.85 9.19
CA ASN A 4 -9.00 -29.60 8.88
C ASN A 4 -8.47 -29.13 7.52
N ASP A 5 -9.32 -29.18 6.50
CA ASP A 5 -9.10 -28.48 5.23
C ASP A 5 -9.01 -26.97 5.52
N GLU A 6 -7.78 -26.48 5.72
CA GLU A 6 -7.48 -25.06 5.63
C GLU A 6 -7.66 -24.64 4.17
N SER A 7 -8.82 -24.06 3.87
CA SER A 7 -9.17 -23.56 2.55
C SER A 7 -8.30 -22.36 2.16
N ASN A 8 -7.08 -22.63 1.68
CA ASN A 8 -6.22 -21.60 1.11
C ASN A 8 -6.81 -21.15 -0.24
N GLU A 9 -7.13 -19.87 -0.38
CA GLU A 9 -7.57 -19.30 -1.65
C GLU A 9 -6.37 -19.11 -2.58
N GLN A 10 -6.56 -19.46 -3.85
CA GLN A 10 -5.51 -19.43 -4.86
C GLN A 10 -5.95 -18.59 -6.05
N HIS A 11 -5.14 -17.60 -6.41
CA HIS A 11 -5.37 -16.74 -7.56
C HIS A 11 -4.16 -16.77 -8.49
N PHE A 12 -4.40 -16.63 -9.79
CA PHE A 12 -3.33 -16.54 -10.79
C PHE A 12 -3.35 -15.17 -11.43
N ILE A 13 -2.20 -14.53 -11.48
CA ILE A 13 -2.06 -13.19 -12.06
C ILE A 13 -1.02 -13.23 -13.18
N ASN A 14 -1.19 -12.39 -14.20
CA ASN A 14 -0.15 -12.24 -15.21
C ASN A 14 1.11 -11.67 -14.57
N ASN A 15 2.28 -12.24 -14.88
CA ASN A 15 3.58 -11.82 -14.35
C ASN A 15 3.84 -10.34 -14.63
N SER A 16 3.59 -9.83 -15.84
CA SER A 16 3.82 -8.41 -16.16
C SER A 16 2.95 -7.47 -15.30
N VAL A 17 1.72 -7.88 -15.00
CA VAL A 17 0.80 -7.15 -14.13
C VAL A 17 1.27 -7.25 -12.67
N GLY A 18 1.67 -8.44 -12.21
CA GLY A 18 2.18 -8.67 -10.87
C GLY A 18 3.46 -7.89 -10.55
N THR A 19 4.45 -7.93 -11.44
CA THR A 19 5.70 -7.18 -11.29
C THR A 19 5.46 -5.66 -11.30
N SER A 20 4.44 -5.20 -12.04
CA SER A 20 4.05 -3.78 -12.05
C SER A 20 3.40 -3.36 -10.72
N LEU A 21 2.59 -4.22 -10.12
CA LEU A 21 1.84 -3.93 -8.90
C LEU A 21 2.66 -4.13 -7.63
N ILE A 22 3.60 -5.07 -7.64
CA ILE A 22 4.43 -5.45 -6.48
C ILE A 22 5.89 -5.22 -6.85
N PRO A 23 6.42 -3.99 -6.64
CA PRO A 23 7.83 -3.71 -6.89
C PRO A 23 8.68 -4.62 -5.99
N ASN A 24 9.77 -5.16 -6.55
CA ASN A 24 10.70 -6.15 -5.97
C ASN A 24 10.37 -7.64 -6.16
N VAL A 25 9.22 -7.99 -6.75
CA VAL A 25 8.92 -9.37 -7.15
C VAL A 25 9.04 -9.51 -8.66
N SER A 26 10.27 -9.76 -9.12
CA SER A 26 10.58 -10.03 -10.52
C SER A 26 10.88 -11.51 -10.70
N TYR A 27 9.97 -12.21 -11.38
CA TYR A 27 10.23 -13.55 -11.90
C TYR A 27 10.65 -13.53 -13.38
N ASN A 28 11.22 -12.42 -13.86
CA ASN A 28 11.59 -12.22 -15.25
C ASN A 28 12.55 -13.30 -15.79
N ASP A 29 13.37 -13.89 -14.92
CA ASP A 29 14.31 -14.96 -15.28
C ASP A 29 13.61 -16.28 -15.69
N CYS A 30 12.38 -16.54 -15.21
CA CYS A 30 11.69 -17.82 -15.46
C CYS A 30 10.91 -17.84 -16.79
N ASN A 31 10.78 -16.70 -17.51
CA ASN A 31 9.96 -16.55 -18.72
C ASN A 31 8.50 -17.03 -18.53
N GLN A 32 8.03 -16.99 -17.28
CA GLN A 32 6.68 -17.44 -16.93
C GLN A 32 5.71 -16.27 -17.00
N PHE A 33 4.56 -16.50 -17.63
CA PHE A 33 3.53 -15.49 -17.84
C PHE A 33 2.57 -15.35 -16.65
N SER A 34 2.58 -16.28 -15.70
CA SER A 34 1.69 -16.30 -14.55
C SER A 34 2.44 -16.41 -13.22
N ILE A 35 1.98 -15.68 -12.21
CA ILE A 35 2.37 -15.81 -10.81
C ILE A 35 1.17 -16.38 -10.06
N LYS A 36 1.41 -17.39 -9.24
CA LYS A 36 0.40 -17.92 -8.32
C LYS A 36 0.43 -17.12 -7.02
N ILE A 37 -0.72 -16.68 -6.56
CA ILE A 37 -0.95 -16.06 -5.26
C ILE A 37 -1.66 -17.07 -4.39
N ILE A 38 -1.09 -17.36 -3.24
CA ILE A 38 -1.70 -18.21 -2.20
C ILE A 38 -2.02 -17.30 -1.03
N THR A 39 -3.31 -17.25 -0.66
CA THR A 39 -3.79 -16.51 0.49
C THR A 39 -4.07 -17.50 1.59
N TYR A 40 -3.38 -17.36 2.73
CA TYR A 40 -3.61 -18.21 3.90
C TYR A 40 -4.71 -17.63 4.77
N ASN A 41 -5.42 -18.51 5.46
CA ASN A 41 -6.45 -18.12 6.41
C ASN A 41 -5.90 -17.08 7.40
N SER A 42 -6.58 -15.95 7.45
CA SER A 42 -6.20 -14.83 8.30
C SER A 42 -6.67 -15.07 9.74
N TYR A 43 -5.76 -14.97 10.70
CA TYR A 43 -6.09 -14.89 12.13
C TYR A 43 -5.94 -13.42 12.57
N ASP A 44 -6.96 -12.84 13.23
CA ASP A 44 -6.94 -11.47 13.76
C ASP A 44 -6.50 -10.37 12.74
N PHE A 45 -7.29 -10.17 11.68
CA PHE A 45 -7.07 -9.12 10.65
C PHE A 45 -5.66 -9.11 10.03
N SER A 46 -4.97 -10.24 10.08
CA SER A 46 -3.66 -10.44 9.45
C SER A 46 -3.79 -11.50 8.38
N THR A 47 -3.53 -11.12 7.13
CA THR A 47 -3.47 -12.04 6.00
C THR A 47 -2.02 -12.32 5.66
N GLN A 48 -1.68 -13.60 5.54
CA GLN A 48 -0.42 -14.01 4.94
C GLN A 48 -0.70 -14.35 3.47
N MET A 49 0.13 -13.80 2.58
CA MET A 49 0.07 -14.05 1.15
C MET A 49 1.43 -14.55 0.67
N GLU A 50 1.43 -15.53 -0.23
CA GLU A 50 2.65 -16.03 -0.86
C GLU A 50 2.52 -15.93 -2.38
N LEU A 51 3.52 -15.32 -3.01
CA LEU A 51 3.68 -15.30 -4.45
C LEU A 51 4.62 -16.43 -4.85
N VAL A 52 4.24 -17.23 -5.85
CA VAL A 52 5.01 -18.39 -6.31
C VAL A 52 5.12 -18.38 -7.83
N CYS A 53 6.34 -18.37 -8.40
CA CYS A 53 6.55 -18.75 -9.82
C CYS A 53 6.57 -20.29 -9.89
N GLU A 54 5.60 -20.89 -10.59
CA GLU A 54 5.45 -22.35 -10.60
C GLU A 54 6.63 -23.08 -11.28
N LYS A 55 7.37 -22.39 -12.17
CA LYS A 55 8.52 -22.94 -12.89
C LYS A 55 9.82 -22.83 -12.10
N CYS A 56 10.13 -21.68 -11.52
CA CYS A 56 11.38 -21.52 -10.77
C CYS A 56 11.26 -21.91 -9.29
N LYS A 57 10.03 -22.18 -8.81
CA LYS A 57 9.73 -22.54 -7.42
C LYS A 57 10.20 -21.51 -6.38
N LYS A 58 10.62 -20.31 -6.81
CA LYS A 58 10.90 -19.19 -5.92
C LYS A 58 9.59 -18.67 -5.37
N ASN A 59 9.53 -18.51 -4.06
CA ASN A 59 8.41 -17.93 -3.35
C ASN A 59 8.80 -16.59 -2.70
N HIS A 60 7.81 -15.72 -2.57
CA HIS A 60 7.94 -14.48 -1.80
C HIS A 60 6.73 -14.38 -0.89
N ALA A 61 6.95 -14.44 0.42
CA ALA A 61 5.90 -14.37 1.41
C ALA A 61 5.76 -12.93 1.94
N PHE A 62 4.52 -12.49 2.06
CA PHE A 62 4.12 -11.22 2.63
C PHE A 62 3.18 -11.51 3.80
N THR A 63 3.45 -10.88 4.93
CA THR A 63 2.54 -10.93 6.07
C THR A 63 2.11 -9.52 6.37
N SER A 64 0.81 -9.24 6.27
CA SER A 64 0.30 -7.94 6.70
C SER A 64 0.53 -7.75 8.19
N LEU A 65 0.79 -6.51 8.62
CA LEU A 65 0.83 -6.18 10.04
C LEU A 65 -0.51 -6.57 10.72
N ARG A 66 -0.42 -7.13 11.92
CA ARG A 66 -1.61 -7.41 12.73
C ARG A 66 -2.26 -6.10 13.15
N GLU A 67 -3.48 -5.88 12.69
CA GLU A 67 -4.29 -4.75 13.14
C GLU A 67 -5.33 -5.20 14.16
N LYS A 68 -5.62 -4.32 15.13
CA LYS A 68 -6.73 -4.57 16.04
C LYS A 68 -8.04 -4.58 15.24
N PRO A 69 -8.97 -5.50 15.56
CA PRO A 69 -10.32 -5.50 15.00
C PRO A 69 -10.97 -4.11 15.08
N CYS A 70 -11.06 -3.42 13.95
CA CYS A 70 -11.80 -2.17 13.85
C CYS A 70 -13.10 -2.45 13.11
N ARG A 71 -14.24 -2.12 13.73
CA ARG A 71 -15.58 -2.24 13.10
C ARG A 71 -15.75 -1.38 11.84
N LYS A 72 -14.79 -0.49 11.57
CA LYS A 72 -14.75 0.42 10.41
C LYS A 72 -13.50 0.19 9.56
N CYS A 73 -13.03 -1.06 9.43
CA CYS A 73 -11.99 -1.38 8.45
C CYS A 73 -12.51 -1.09 7.04
N ASP A 74 -12.32 0.14 6.59
CA ASP A 74 -12.58 0.56 5.22
C ASP A 74 -11.42 0.04 4.36
N ILE A 75 -11.58 -1.21 3.93
CA ILE A 75 -10.64 -1.90 3.04
C ILE A 75 -10.38 -1.04 1.79
N ASN A 76 -11.39 -0.34 1.28
CA ASN A 76 -11.24 0.51 0.10
C ASN A 76 -10.30 1.70 0.40
N THR A 77 -10.44 2.34 1.56
CA THR A 77 -9.56 3.44 1.97
C THR A 77 -8.11 2.96 2.18
N LYS A 78 -7.91 1.81 2.82
CA LYS A 78 -6.56 1.25 3.02
C LYS A 78 -5.90 0.83 1.71
N LEU A 79 -6.65 0.14 0.86
CA LEU A 79 -6.17 -0.30 -0.44
C LEU A 79 -5.82 0.90 -1.32
N THR A 80 -6.70 1.92 -1.35
CA THR A 80 -6.43 3.18 -2.05
C THR A 80 -5.16 3.85 -1.52
N SER A 81 -4.99 3.91 -0.19
CA SER A 81 -3.79 4.51 0.43
C SER A 81 -2.51 3.76 0.06
N ALA A 82 -2.56 2.42 0.00
CA ALA A 82 -1.43 1.60 -0.43
C ALA A 82 -1.05 1.86 -1.89
N PHE A 83 -2.04 1.94 -2.78
CA PHE A 83 -1.83 2.25 -4.20
C PHE A 83 -1.24 3.65 -4.42
N LEU A 84 -1.70 4.64 -3.64
CA LEU A 84 -1.13 5.98 -3.65
C LEU A 84 0.32 5.99 -3.15
N ALA A 85 0.65 5.20 -2.12
CA ALA A 85 2.00 5.10 -1.57
C ALA A 85 3.01 4.49 -2.56
N ILE A 86 2.56 3.62 -3.47
CA ILE A 86 3.38 3.08 -4.57
C ILE A 86 3.25 3.89 -5.87
N GLU A 87 2.68 5.10 -5.81
CA GLU A 87 2.47 6.02 -6.94
C GLU A 87 1.68 5.39 -8.11
N ARG A 88 0.77 4.47 -7.80
CA ARG A 88 -0.10 3.82 -8.78
C ARG A 88 -1.49 4.45 -8.75
N GLY A 89 -1.97 4.88 -9.92
CA GLY A 89 -3.28 5.50 -10.07
C GLY A 89 -4.45 4.52 -10.00
N HIS A 90 -5.67 5.07 -10.08
CA HIS A 90 -6.94 4.34 -9.98
C HIS A 90 -7.05 3.12 -10.90
N ALA A 91 -6.52 3.19 -12.14
CA ALA A 91 -6.57 2.07 -13.08
C ALA A 91 -5.83 0.80 -12.57
N ALA A 92 -4.72 0.99 -11.84
CA ALA A 92 -3.99 -0.12 -11.24
C ALA A 92 -4.74 -0.71 -10.05
N LEU A 93 -5.35 0.16 -9.23
CA LEU A 93 -6.20 -0.23 -8.10
C LEU A 93 -7.40 -1.06 -8.58
N GLU A 94 -8.06 -0.62 -9.66
CA GLU A 94 -9.20 -1.31 -10.27
C GLU A 94 -8.78 -2.69 -10.81
N THR A 95 -7.67 -2.76 -11.55
CA THR A 95 -7.14 -4.02 -12.11
C THR A 95 -6.83 -5.03 -10.98
N PHE A 96 -6.15 -4.58 -9.93
CA PHE A 96 -5.83 -5.42 -8.78
C PHE A 96 -7.09 -5.90 -8.06
N SER A 97 -8.05 -5.00 -7.85
CA SER A 97 -9.31 -5.32 -7.18
C SER A 97 -10.11 -6.36 -7.96
N ALA A 98 -10.16 -6.23 -9.29
CA ALA A 98 -10.83 -7.19 -10.17
C ALA A 98 -10.17 -8.58 -10.11
N ILE A 99 -8.83 -8.64 -10.09
CA ILE A 99 -8.07 -9.90 -10.01
C ILE A 99 -8.38 -10.67 -8.71
N LEU A 100 -8.49 -9.95 -7.59
CA LEU A 100 -8.77 -10.53 -6.28
C LEU A 100 -10.27 -10.68 -5.98
N GLY A 101 -11.14 -10.26 -6.89
CA GLY A 101 -12.59 -10.31 -6.68
C GLY A 101 -13.09 -9.40 -5.56
N ILE A 102 -12.36 -8.32 -5.25
CA ILE A 102 -12.73 -7.36 -4.19
C ILE A 102 -13.40 -6.12 -4.79
N PRO A 103 -14.36 -5.49 -4.08
CA PRO A 103 -14.93 -4.22 -4.50
C PRO A 103 -13.85 -3.13 -4.60
N CYS A 104 -13.85 -2.39 -5.71
CA CYS A 104 -12.94 -1.26 -5.92
C CYS A 104 -13.62 0.06 -5.52
N MET A 105 -12.83 1.00 -5.00
CA MET A 105 -13.26 2.39 -4.86
C MET A 105 -13.57 3.01 -6.23
N ASP A 106 -14.63 3.80 -6.34
CA ASP A 106 -14.95 4.51 -7.57
C ASP A 106 -13.93 5.64 -7.85
N ARG A 107 -13.79 5.99 -9.14
CA ARG A 107 -12.81 6.99 -9.60
C ARG A 107 -13.03 8.38 -9.01
N THR A 108 -14.29 8.75 -8.75
CA THR A 108 -14.64 10.08 -8.22
C THR A 108 -14.19 10.19 -6.77
N MET A 109 -14.44 9.17 -5.96
CA MET A 109 -13.98 9.09 -4.59
C MET A 109 -12.45 8.99 -4.51
N PHE A 110 -11.83 8.20 -5.39
CA PHE A 110 -10.38 8.15 -5.50
C PHE A 110 -9.77 9.53 -5.75
N SER A 111 -10.36 10.30 -6.67
CA SER A 111 -9.90 11.65 -7.00
C SER A 111 -10.04 12.60 -5.81
N LYS A 112 -11.14 12.52 -5.05
CA LYS A 112 -11.33 13.28 -3.81
C LYS A 112 -10.32 12.90 -2.73
N CYS A 113 -10.00 11.61 -2.61
CA CYS A 113 -8.96 11.14 -1.69
C CYS A 113 -7.59 11.73 -2.05
N LEU A 114 -7.25 11.73 -3.35
CA LEU A 114 -6.00 12.31 -3.86
C LEU A 114 -5.93 13.82 -3.59
N GLU A 115 -7.00 14.56 -3.91
CA GLU A 115 -7.09 16.00 -3.66
C GLU A 115 -6.93 16.34 -2.17
N ASN A 116 -7.63 15.61 -1.30
CA ASN A 116 -7.50 15.78 0.15
C ASN A 116 -6.07 15.53 0.64
N LEU A 117 -5.36 14.56 0.06
CA LEU A 117 -3.96 14.30 0.39
C LEU A 117 -3.04 15.41 -0.10
N CYS A 118 -3.22 15.91 -1.32
CA CYS A 118 -2.50 17.06 -1.84
C CYS A 118 -2.69 18.29 -0.95
N ASN A 119 -3.93 18.59 -0.57
CA ASN A 119 -4.26 19.72 0.31
C ASN A 119 -3.60 19.58 1.69
N LYS A 120 -3.64 18.39 2.29
CA LYS A 120 -2.94 18.12 3.56
C LYS A 120 -1.43 18.31 3.45
N ASN A 121 -0.83 17.90 2.32
CA ASN A 121 0.60 18.04 2.10
C ASN A 121 1.02 19.51 1.92
N GLU A 122 0.25 20.29 1.15
CA GLU A 122 0.51 21.74 1.01
C GLU A 122 0.35 22.48 2.34
N ASN A 123 -0.65 22.11 3.16
CA ASN A 123 -0.81 22.68 4.49
C ASN A 123 0.38 22.34 5.41
N ALA A 124 0.82 21.08 5.43
CA ALA A 124 1.99 20.66 6.22
C ALA A 124 3.27 21.39 5.78
N LYS A 125 3.44 21.59 4.47
CA LYS A 125 4.55 22.38 3.92
C LYS A 125 4.49 23.84 4.35
N ALA A 126 3.30 24.45 4.33
CA ALA A 126 3.11 25.82 4.80
C ALA A 126 3.42 25.97 6.30
N GLU A 127 2.96 25.01 7.12
CA GLU A 127 3.26 24.97 8.55
C GLU A 127 4.77 24.84 8.82
N LEU A 128 5.46 23.94 8.11
CA LEU A 128 6.92 23.79 8.22
C LEU A 128 7.67 25.05 7.83
N GLN A 129 7.25 25.73 6.76
CA GLN A 129 7.85 27.01 6.36
C GLN A 129 7.65 28.08 7.43
N GLN A 130 6.46 28.13 8.04
CA GLN A 130 6.17 29.08 9.10
C GLN A 130 7.03 28.80 10.34
N ILE A 131 7.13 27.56 10.78
CA ILE A 131 7.98 27.13 11.89
C ILE A 131 9.45 27.50 11.62
N SER A 132 9.94 27.25 10.41
CA SER A 132 11.30 27.58 10.00
C SER A 132 11.56 29.09 10.08
N ARG A 133 10.66 29.92 9.54
CA ARG A 133 10.75 31.39 9.61
C ARG A 133 10.74 31.89 11.06
N ASP A 134 9.87 31.34 11.90
CA ASP A 134 9.78 31.74 13.30
C ASP A 134 10.99 31.29 14.13
N HIS A 135 11.63 30.19 13.74
CA HIS A 135 12.90 29.79 14.33
C HIS A 135 14.03 30.76 13.96
N VAL A 136 14.14 31.15 12.68
CA VAL A 136 15.13 32.12 12.21
C VAL A 136 14.92 33.50 12.85
N ARG A 137 13.67 33.97 12.94
CA ARG A 137 13.35 35.23 13.62
C ARG A 137 13.79 35.23 15.09
N ARG A 138 13.52 34.15 15.82
CA ARG A 138 13.95 34.00 17.22
C ARG A 138 15.48 34.01 17.35
N ALA A 139 16.18 33.22 16.55
CA ALA A 139 17.64 33.20 16.57
C ALA A 139 18.27 34.59 16.26
N ASN A 140 17.65 35.36 15.36
CA ASN A 140 18.11 36.71 15.04
C ASN A 140 17.82 37.73 16.17
N LEU A 141 16.72 37.55 16.91
CA LEU A 141 16.41 38.36 18.08
C LEU A 141 17.38 38.08 19.24
N ASP A 142 17.66 36.80 19.49
CA ASP A 142 18.56 36.37 20.57
C ASP A 142 20.01 36.88 20.31
N SER A 143 20.49 36.78 19.07
CA SER A 143 21.82 37.29 18.68
C SER A 143 21.95 38.82 18.71
N HIS A 144 20.84 39.57 18.64
CA HIS A 144 20.86 41.02 18.82
C HIS A 144 20.82 41.46 20.28
N LEU A 145 20.35 40.61 21.20
CA LEU A 145 20.38 40.86 22.65
C LEU A 145 21.77 40.64 23.26
N ASP A 146 22.59 39.75 22.68
CA ASP A 146 23.98 39.49 23.13
C ASP A 146 24.99 40.59 22.72
N LEU A 147 24.56 41.61 21.98
CA LEU A 147 25.39 42.72 21.47
C LEU A 147 25.11 44.08 22.14
N VAL A 148 24.24 44.12 23.15
CA VAL A 148 23.93 45.31 23.98
C VAL A 148 24.43 45.08 25.40
#